data_AF-A0A401MSN6-F1
#
_entry.id   AF-A0A401MSN6-F1
#
_cell.length_a   1.000
_cell.length_b   1.000
_cell.length_c   1.000
_cell.angle_alpha   90.00
_cell.angle_beta   90.00
_cell.angle_gamma   90.00
#
_symmetry.space_group_name_H-M   'P 1'
#
loop_
_entity.id
_entity.type
_entity.pdbx_description
1 polymer ?
#
loop_
_entity_poly.entity_id
_entity_poly.type
_entity_poly.pdbx_seq_one_letter_code
_entity_poly.pdbx_strand_id
1 'polypeptide(L)'
;MVESAQSNQMSLTVVVGGAVITGRLAPEAVWRERVSEVLKGSDRLGPFSGVFTAERTEDRPDRGEAPTHLHFHLARILQGSVGIPETGGMYRVAISDVSAWTVGDFSYSER
;
A
#
# COMPACT_ATOMS: atom_id res chain seq x y z
N MET A 1 19.27 4.26 14.10
CA MET A 1 18.32 3.93 15.18
C MET A 1 16.96 3.93 14.53
N VAL A 2 16.56 2.75 14.03
CA VAL A 2 15.27 2.54 13.39
C VAL A 2 14.20 2.75 14.45
N GLU A 3 13.34 3.75 14.29
CA GLU A 3 12.07 3.81 15.01
C GLU A 3 11.28 2.56 14.61
N SER A 4 11.44 1.55 15.45
CA SER A 4 11.13 0.17 15.14
C SER A 4 9.68 -0.11 15.56
N ALA A 5 8.88 -0.48 14.57
CA ALA A 5 8.12 -1.72 14.61
C ALA A 5 6.84 -1.83 15.48
N GLN A 6 6.28 -0.76 16.04
CA GLN A 6 4.90 -0.82 16.59
C GLN A 6 3.81 -0.36 15.61
N SER A 7 4.05 0.67 14.79
CA SER A 7 3.07 1.09 13.76
C SER A 7 2.98 0.13 12.56
N ASN A 8 3.96 -0.78 12.41
CA ASN A 8 3.99 -1.75 11.30
C ASN A 8 3.26 -3.07 11.62
N GLN A 9 2.62 -3.19 12.79
CA GLN A 9 1.85 -4.38 13.14
C GLN A 9 0.34 -4.20 12.96
N MET A 10 -0.19 -2.98 13.12
CA MET A 10 -1.63 -2.75 13.05
C MET A 10 -2.09 -2.54 11.61
N SER A 11 -3.14 -3.26 11.23
CA SER A 11 -3.82 -3.06 9.95
C SER A 11 -4.52 -1.70 9.94
N LEU A 12 -4.49 -1.01 8.81
CA LEU A 12 -5.40 0.10 8.52
C LEU A 12 -6.46 -0.44 7.55
N THR A 13 -7.72 -0.13 7.83
CA THR A 13 -8.84 -0.44 6.94
C THR A 13 -9.40 0.87 6.41
N VAL A 14 -9.60 0.97 5.10
CA VAL A 14 -10.10 2.16 4.41
C VAL A 14 -11.30 1.83 3.52
N VAL A 15 -12.20 2.79 3.40
CA VAL A 15 -13.33 2.76 2.47
C VAL A 15 -13.05 3.74 1.33
N VAL A 16 -12.89 3.21 0.12
CA VAL A 16 -12.57 3.99 -1.09
C VAL A 16 -13.38 3.47 -2.27
N GLY A 17 -14.10 4.37 -2.96
CA GLY A 17 -14.88 4.00 -4.16
C GLY A 17 -15.88 2.86 -3.96
N GLY A 18 -16.41 2.67 -2.75
CA GLY A 18 -17.31 1.56 -2.41
C GLY A 18 -16.61 0.23 -2.08
N ALA A 19 -15.28 0.18 -2.11
CA ALA A 19 -14.48 -0.96 -1.66
C ALA A 19 -13.94 -0.76 -0.25
N VAL A 20 -13.85 -1.85 0.52
CA VAL A 20 -13.21 -1.90 1.83
C VAL A 20 -11.87 -2.61 1.69
N ILE A 21 -10.77 -1.88 1.85
CA ILE A 21 -9.41 -2.41 1.75
C ILE A 21 -8.82 -2.47 3.16
N THR A 22 -8.23 -3.59 3.53
CA THR A 22 -7.48 -3.73 4.78
C THR A 22 -6.06 -4.23 4.50
N GLY A 23 -5.07 -3.70 5.21
CA GLY A 23 -3.69 -4.14 5.09
C GLY A 23 -2.75 -3.32 5.97
N ARG A 24 -1.44 -3.56 5.83
CA ARG A 24 -0.42 -2.84 6.60
C ARG A 24 0.14 -1.67 5.80
N LEU A 25 0.34 -0.54 6.46
CA LEU A 25 1.01 0.61 5.85
C LEU A 25 2.52 0.38 5.77
N ALA A 26 3.09 0.62 4.60
CA ALA A 26 4.53 0.70 4.40
C ALA A 26 4.94 2.14 4.05
N PRO A 27 6.15 2.59 4.44
CA PRO A 27 6.76 3.78 3.88
C PRO A 27 6.80 3.69 2.35
N GLU A 28 6.55 4.81 1.65
CA GLU A 28 6.48 4.83 0.18
C GLU A 28 7.74 4.25 -0.47
N ALA A 29 8.93 4.66 -0.02
CA ALA A 29 10.19 4.15 -0.55
C ALA A 29 10.28 2.61 -0.47
N VAL A 30 9.91 2.04 0.67
CA VAL A 30 9.91 0.59 0.90
C VAL A 30 8.85 -0.10 0.04
N TRP A 31 7.68 0.51 -0.09
CA TRP A 31 6.60 0.00 -0.93
C TRP A 31 7.00 -0.05 -2.41
N ARG A 32 7.59 1.04 -2.92
CA ARG A 32 8.06 1.14 -4.32
C ARG A 32 9.18 0.15 -4.62
N GLU A 33 10.11 -0.04 -3.70
CA GLU A 33 11.17 -1.05 -3.82
C GLU A 33 10.57 -2.46 -3.97
N ARG A 34 9.63 -2.84 -3.11
CA ARG A 34 8.95 -4.15 -3.19
C ARG A 34 8.16 -4.32 -4.49
N VAL A 35 7.47 -3.28 -4.96
CA VAL A 35 6.78 -3.32 -6.25
C VAL A 35 7.78 -3.56 -7.38
N SER A 36 8.92 -2.86 -7.37
CA SER A 36 9.99 -3.07 -8.34
C SER A 36 10.49 -4.51 -8.35
N GLU A 37 10.73 -5.10 -7.17
CA GLU A 37 11.19 -6.50 -7.03
C GLU A 37 10.19 -7.50 -7.60
N VAL A 38 8.89 -7.33 -7.32
CA VAL A 38 7.84 -8.18 -7.89
C VAL A 38 7.81 -8.08 -9.41
N LEU A 39 7.94 -6.88 -9.97
CA LEU A 39 7.94 -6.68 -11.42
C LEU A 39 9.19 -7.25 -12.09
N LYS A 40 10.38 -7.14 -11.46
CA LYS A 40 11.64 -7.71 -11.98
C LYS A 40 11.56 -9.20 -12.25
N GLY A 41 10.80 -9.94 -11.44
CA GLY A 41 10.60 -11.38 -11.61
C GLY A 41 9.70 -11.78 -12.78
N SER A 42 9.13 -10.81 -13.51
CA SER A 42 8.21 -11.08 -14.63
C SER A 42 8.89 -10.91 -15.99
N ASP A 43 8.79 -11.92 -16.85
CA ASP A 43 9.30 -11.86 -18.23
C ASP A 43 8.66 -10.74 -19.06
N ARG A 44 7.41 -10.38 -18.75
CA ARG A 44 6.67 -9.34 -19.49
C ARG A 44 6.74 -7.97 -18.82
N LEU A 45 6.79 -7.93 -17.49
CA LEU A 45 6.69 -6.69 -16.73
C LEU A 45 8.03 -6.20 -16.16
N GLY A 46 9.09 -7.02 -16.23
CA GLY A 46 10.44 -6.68 -15.80
C GLY A 46 10.95 -5.32 -16.27
N PRO A 47 10.75 -4.93 -17.56
CA PRO A 47 11.17 -3.62 -18.06
C PRO A 47 10.59 -2.41 -17.32
N PHE A 48 9.44 -2.55 -16.66
CA PHE A 48 8.79 -1.46 -15.92
C PHE A 48 9.31 -1.32 -14.48
N SER A 49 10.06 -2.29 -13.97
CA SER A 49 10.51 -2.31 -12.58
C SER A 49 11.32 -1.07 -12.18
N GLY A 50 12.13 -0.55 -13.11
CA GLY A 50 12.97 0.63 -12.86
C GLY A 50 12.19 1.92 -12.59
N VAL A 51 10.95 2.03 -13.10
CA VAL A 51 10.10 3.24 -12.95
C VAL A 51 9.81 3.53 -11.47
N PHE A 52 9.65 2.48 -10.66
CA PHE A 52 9.35 2.61 -9.23
C PHE A 52 10.58 2.96 -8.38
N THR A 53 11.80 2.78 -8.92
CA THR A 53 13.05 3.10 -8.20
C THR A 53 13.80 4.29 -8.78
N ALA A 54 13.46 4.75 -9.99
CA ALA A 54 14.17 5.81 -10.71
C ALA A 54 14.13 7.17 -10.01
N GLU A 55 13.06 7.48 -9.27
CA GLU A 55 12.97 8.74 -8.52
C GLU A 55 13.88 8.77 -7.28
N ARG A 56 14.56 7.66 -6.94
CA ARG A 56 15.60 7.64 -5.89
C ARG A 56 16.88 8.38 -6.32
N THR A 57 17.10 8.55 -7.62
CA THR A 57 18.30 9.23 -8.14
C THR A 57 18.24 10.74 -7.95
N GLU A 58 17.04 11.31 -7.79
CA GLU A 58 16.90 12.66 -7.28
C GLU A 58 16.77 12.55 -5.76
N ASP A 59 17.86 12.90 -5.07
CA ASP A 59 17.93 13.17 -3.63
C ASP A 59 16.99 14.34 -3.28
N ARG A 60 15.69 14.18 -3.53
CA ARG A 60 14.68 15.14 -3.11
C ARG A 60 14.45 14.80 -1.65
N PRO A 61 14.98 15.61 -0.70
CA PRO A 61 14.55 15.47 0.67
C PRO A 61 13.03 15.53 0.64
N ASP A 62 12.40 14.73 1.47
CA ASP A 62 10.99 14.79 1.83
C ASP A 62 10.64 16.29 1.95
N ARG A 63 10.17 16.91 0.85
CA ARG A 63 9.65 18.26 0.92
C ARG A 63 8.53 18.05 1.90
N GLY A 64 8.48 18.78 3.02
CA GLY A 64 7.45 18.60 4.06
C GLY A 64 6.00 18.79 3.61
N GLU A 65 5.72 18.63 2.31
CA GLU A 65 4.45 18.25 1.71
C GLU A 65 3.88 17.01 2.43
N ALA A 66 2.62 17.13 2.83
CA ALA A 66 1.91 16.04 3.49
C ALA A 66 1.81 14.82 2.54
N PRO A 67 1.84 13.59 3.08
CA PRO A 67 1.60 12.39 2.29
C PRO A 67 0.28 12.51 1.52
N THR A 68 0.30 12.16 0.24
CA THR A 68 -0.89 12.20 -0.63
C THR A 68 -1.53 10.82 -0.83
N HIS A 69 -0.79 9.77 -0.52
CA HIS A 69 -1.20 8.38 -0.76
C HIS A 69 -0.87 7.47 0.41
N LEU A 70 -1.74 6.49 0.61
CA LEU A 70 -1.53 5.35 1.50
C LEU A 70 -0.96 4.19 0.68
N HIS A 71 0.10 3.58 1.20
CA HIS A 71 0.83 2.49 0.55
C HIS A 71 0.65 1.22 1.37
N PHE A 72 -0.29 0.37 0.95
CA PHE A 72 -0.61 -0.88 1.61
C PHE A 72 0.22 -2.03 1.07
N HIS A 73 0.69 -2.89 1.97
CA HIS A 73 1.24 -4.20 1.65
C HIS A 73 0.46 -5.31 2.35
N LEU A 74 0.46 -6.50 1.74
CA LEU A 74 -0.35 -7.64 2.19
C LEU A 74 -1.83 -7.28 2.32
N ALA A 75 -2.29 -6.35 1.50
CA ALA A 75 -3.67 -5.90 1.56
C ALA A 75 -4.60 -6.89 0.88
N ARG A 76 -5.86 -6.88 1.34
CA ARG A 76 -6.98 -7.63 0.79
C ARG A 76 -8.22 -6.75 0.75
N ILE A 77 -9.14 -7.06 -0.15
CA ILE A 77 -10.45 -6.41 -0.24
C ILE A 77 -11.43 -7.23 0.62
N LEU A 78 -12.09 -6.60 1.58
CA LEU A 78 -13.08 -7.23 2.44
C LEU A 78 -14.50 -7.15 1.84
N GLN A 79 -14.78 -6.09 1.09
CA GLN A 79 -16.07 -5.86 0.44
C GLN A 79 -15.86 -5.01 -0.81
N GLY A 80 -16.63 -5.32 -1.86
CA GLY A 80 -16.48 -4.72 -3.19
C GLY A 80 -15.90 -5.72 -4.18
N SER A 81 -16.59 -5.95 -5.29
CA SER A 81 -16.15 -6.85 -6.35
C SER A 81 -15.17 -6.13 -7.27
N VAL A 82 -13.89 -6.10 -6.88
CA VAL A 82 -12.80 -5.69 -7.79
C VAL A 82 -11.90 -6.91 -7.92
N GLY A 83 -11.81 -7.49 -9.11
CA GLY A 83 -11.08 -8.73 -9.39
C GLY A 83 -9.56 -8.60 -9.21
N ILE A 84 -9.12 -8.45 -7.96
CA ILE A 84 -7.73 -8.29 -7.53
C ILE A 84 -7.42 -9.46 -6.56
N PRO A 85 -6.19 -10.01 -6.55
CA PRO A 85 -5.87 -11.20 -5.77
C PRO A 85 -6.30 -11.10 -4.31
N GLU A 86 -6.93 -12.17 -3.82
CA GLU A 86 -7.56 -12.26 -2.50
C GLU A 86 -6.59 -12.04 -1.34
N THR A 87 -5.27 -12.15 -1.57
CA THR A 87 -4.23 -11.88 -0.58
C THR A 87 -2.93 -11.38 -1.24
N GLY A 88 -2.15 -10.60 -0.48
CA GLY A 88 -0.78 -10.23 -0.88
C GLY A 88 -0.65 -9.01 -1.79
N GLY A 89 -1.74 -8.29 -2.07
CA GLY A 89 -1.71 -7.15 -2.99
C GLY A 89 -0.93 -5.95 -2.43
N MET A 90 -0.26 -5.25 -3.34
CA MET A 90 0.36 -3.94 -3.10
C MET A 90 -0.59 -2.87 -3.60
N TYR A 91 -1.21 -2.10 -2.70
CA TYR A 91 -2.20 -1.09 -3.07
C TYR A 91 -1.66 0.31 -2.80
N ARG A 92 -1.94 1.23 -3.72
CA ARG A 92 -1.72 2.65 -3.57
C ARG A 92 -3.08 3.35 -3.62
N VAL A 93 -3.46 4.00 -2.52
CA VAL A 93 -4.77 4.63 -2.36
C VAL A 93 -4.56 6.13 -2.17
N ALA A 94 -5.22 6.96 -2.98
CA ALA A 94 -5.19 8.41 -2.78
C ALA A 94 -5.96 8.77 -1.51
N ILE A 95 -5.37 9.61 -0.65
CA ILE A 95 -6.00 10.02 0.62
C ILE A 95 -7.28 10.83 0.35
N SER A 96 -7.33 11.60 -0.74
CA SER A 96 -8.51 12.36 -1.16
C SER A 96 -9.76 11.50 -1.42
N ASP A 97 -9.56 10.21 -1.71
CA ASP A 97 -10.64 9.31 -2.10
C ASP A 97 -11.11 8.44 -0.92
N VAL A 98 -10.47 8.58 0.24
CA VAL A 98 -10.82 7.85 1.47
C VAL A 98 -12.03 8.51 2.12
N SER A 99 -13.15 7.79 2.11
CA SER A 99 -14.40 8.24 2.72
C SER A 99 -14.51 7.91 4.21
N ALA A 100 -13.85 6.83 4.65
CA ALA A 100 -13.78 6.42 6.05
C ALA A 100 -12.56 5.52 6.29
N TRP A 101 -12.07 5.46 7.53
CA TRP A 101 -10.94 4.61 7.91
C TRP A 101 -11.02 4.17 9.36
N THR A 102 -10.36 3.05 9.68
CA THR A 102 -10.16 2.55 11.05
C THR A 102 -8.79 1.89 11.19
N VAL A 103 -8.16 2.06 12.35
CA VAL A 103 -6.89 1.41 12.71
C VAL A 103 -7.19 0.21 13.61
N GLY A 104 -6.51 -0.91 13.37
CA GLY A 104 -6.70 -2.18 14.06
C GLY A 104 -7.26 -3.27 13.14
N ASP A 105 -7.18 -4.52 13.59
CA ASP A 105 -7.67 -5.66 12.81
C ASP A 105 -9.19 -5.66 12.74
N PHE A 106 -9.71 -5.51 11.53
CA PHE A 106 -11.13 -5.66 11.25
C PHE A 106 -11.46 -7.15 11.13
N SER A 107 -12.19 -7.68 12.09
CA SER A 107 -12.78 -9.03 12.03
C SER A 107 -14.25 -8.90 11.71
N TYR A 108 -14.66 -9.38 10.53
CA TYR A 108 -16.07 -9.53 10.21
C TYR A 108 -16.56 -10.81 10.88
N SER A 109 -17.40 -10.69 11.90
CA SER A 109 -18.13 -11.82 12.46
C SER A 109 -19.49 -11.90 11.78
N GLU A 110 -19.69 -12.92 10.94
CA GLU A 110 -21.05 -13.30 10.54
C GLU A 110 -21.79 -13.77 11.79
N ARG A 111 -22.90 -13.12 12.10
CA ARG A 111 -23.87 -13.61 13.07
C ARG A 111 -25.21 -13.81 12.39
#